data_AF-A0A9W3A0X7-F1
#
_entry.id   AF-A0A9W3A0X7-F1
#
_cell.length_a   1.000
_cell.length_b   1.000
_cell.length_c   1.000
_cell.angle_alpha   90.00
_cell.angle_beta   90.00
_cell.angle_gamma   90.00
#
_symmetry.space_group_name_H-M   'P 1'
#
loop_
_entity.id
_entity.type
_entity.pdbx_description
1 polymer ?
#
loop_
_entity_poly.entity_id
_entity_poly.type
_entity_poly.pdbx_seq_one_letter_code
_entity_poly.pdbx_strand_id
1 'polypeptide(L)'
;MILGCELRVVTPILRMSLNMIPVAPPIPLTLETSNASNVQESLQTSETFTNLREQISLRCGTLLEETSTQDVESRKAYQYCLQIFGVEKTEKCRLISSYLPVTPVLQNGPRCGLVALAMASTLTNNQPVITEDIFKEAQTRGYSKQGEMFMAKDLQALAASFLKCPVHHCLVDSKDLFSNLLKHNLILIPYDADKNFSPCSKKGHKSHWALLTGFFAMLEANKVTDQLTSECVRDDEIHNLHYWPHTASQALCEETVQLLQENLESLYVFGHQGKSRYVGLWSLPRLIESNSNLTEAGQMRPSGEYVIPDGDIEQGLRGQMIVINRNQDT
;
A
#
# COMPACT_ATOMS: atom_id res chain seq x y z
N MET A 1 53.31 52.15 -26.67
CA MET A 1 54.20 51.89 -25.53
C MET A 1 53.33 51.95 -24.27
N ILE A 2 53.57 51.09 -23.28
CA ILE A 2 52.87 51.00 -21.99
C ILE A 2 51.49 50.28 -22.00
N LEU A 3 51.32 49.51 -20.92
CA LEU A 3 50.26 48.63 -20.40
C LEU A 3 48.80 49.16 -20.55
N GLY A 4 47.73 48.37 -20.48
CA GLY A 4 47.58 46.95 -20.11
C GLY A 4 46.90 46.75 -18.74
N CYS A 5 45.60 46.37 -18.71
CA CYS A 5 44.96 45.64 -17.60
C CYS A 5 43.60 45.04 -18.04
N GLU A 6 43.15 43.98 -17.36
CA GLU A 6 42.03 43.11 -17.75
C GLU A 6 40.70 43.41 -17.01
N LEU A 7 39.56 42.83 -17.47
CA LEU A 7 38.91 41.70 -16.75
C LEU A 7 37.59 41.18 -17.41
N ARG A 8 37.59 39.87 -17.71
CA ARG A 8 36.49 38.85 -17.70
C ARG A 8 35.09 39.15 -18.28
N VAL A 9 34.54 38.18 -19.03
CA VAL A 9 33.15 37.68 -18.87
C VAL A 9 32.86 36.31 -19.58
N VAL A 10 32.21 35.39 -18.83
CA VAL A 10 31.52 34.09 -19.16
C VAL A 10 32.21 32.84 -19.79
N THR A 11 31.45 31.74 -19.68
CA THR A 11 31.70 30.29 -19.89
C THR A 11 31.54 29.83 -21.36
N PRO A 12 31.73 28.53 -21.70
CA PRO A 12 30.57 27.62 -21.73
C PRO A 12 30.83 26.12 -21.42
N ILE A 13 29.73 25.36 -21.51
CA ILE A 13 29.50 23.92 -21.27
C ILE A 13 29.81 23.06 -22.50
N LEU A 14 30.38 21.83 -22.37
CA LEU A 14 29.80 20.59 -22.96
C LEU A 14 30.47 19.27 -22.49
N ARG A 15 29.71 18.17 -22.64
CA ARG A 15 30.03 16.75 -22.36
C ARG A 15 31.13 16.16 -23.23
N MET A 16 31.75 15.05 -22.79
CA MET A 16 31.68 13.78 -23.52
C MET A 16 31.91 12.56 -22.61
N SER A 17 31.30 11.43 -22.98
CA SER A 17 31.26 10.16 -22.22
C SER A 17 32.44 9.24 -22.54
N LEU A 18 32.73 8.27 -21.66
CA LEU A 18 33.37 7.01 -22.04
C LEU A 18 32.99 5.89 -21.04
N ASN A 19 32.35 4.83 -21.55
CA ASN A 19 31.99 3.60 -20.85
C ASN A 19 32.63 2.43 -21.63
N MET A 20 33.34 1.51 -20.97
CA MET A 20 34.03 0.32 -21.55
C MET A 20 34.75 -0.43 -20.41
N ILE A 21 34.95 -1.76 -20.33
CA ILE A 21 34.47 -3.00 -21.01
C ILE A 21 34.37 -4.08 -19.85
N PRO A 22 34.36 -5.45 -19.99
CA PRO A 22 34.28 -6.34 -21.17
C PRO A 22 33.20 -7.44 -21.16
N VAL A 23 33.03 -8.02 -22.35
CA VAL A 23 32.25 -9.24 -22.70
C VAL A 23 33.23 -10.36 -23.09
N ALA A 24 32.81 -11.63 -22.97
CA ALA A 24 33.53 -12.82 -23.44
C ALA A 24 32.62 -13.70 -24.38
N PRO A 25 33.18 -14.62 -25.21
CA PRO A 25 32.70 -14.83 -26.58
C PRO A 25 31.88 -16.13 -26.85
N PRO A 26 31.29 -16.30 -28.04
CA PRO A 26 30.46 -17.46 -28.42
C PRO A 26 31.21 -18.59 -29.16
N ILE A 27 30.60 -19.79 -29.24
CA ILE A 27 31.05 -20.97 -30.01
C ILE A 27 29.81 -21.60 -30.75
N PRO A 28 29.92 -22.22 -31.94
CA PRO A 28 28.79 -22.40 -32.87
C PRO A 28 28.18 -23.82 -33.01
N LEU A 29 27.04 -23.82 -33.73
CA LEU A 29 26.08 -24.87 -34.13
C LEU A 29 26.59 -26.23 -34.67
N THR A 30 25.79 -27.28 -34.44
CA THR A 30 25.32 -28.26 -35.47
C THR A 30 23.92 -28.83 -35.09
N LEU A 31 23.13 -29.22 -36.11
CA LEU A 31 21.80 -29.85 -35.99
C LEU A 31 21.89 -31.37 -35.73
N GLU A 32 20.86 -32.00 -35.13
CA GLU A 32 19.89 -32.84 -35.90
C GLU A 32 18.75 -33.52 -35.06
N THR A 33 17.54 -33.47 -35.65
CA THR A 33 16.40 -34.42 -35.62
C THR A 33 15.56 -34.77 -34.37
N SER A 34 14.25 -34.58 -34.58
CA SER A 34 13.09 -35.43 -34.19
C SER A 34 12.78 -35.75 -32.71
N ASN A 35 11.66 -35.22 -32.22
CA ASN A 35 10.36 -35.91 -32.37
C ASN A 35 9.16 -34.98 -32.12
N ALA A 36 8.05 -35.22 -32.82
CA ALA A 36 6.85 -34.38 -32.78
C ALA A 36 5.64 -35.16 -32.23
N SER A 37 5.03 -34.65 -31.17
CA SER A 37 3.65 -34.95 -30.76
C SER A 37 3.19 -34.02 -29.62
N ASN A 38 1.93 -33.60 -29.64
CA ASN A 38 1.22 -32.84 -28.59
C ASN A 38 1.51 -31.33 -28.42
N VAL A 39 1.46 -30.56 -29.50
CA VAL A 39 1.24 -29.09 -29.42
C VAL A 39 0.11 -28.68 -30.38
N GLN A 40 -1.15 -28.87 -29.98
CA GLN A 40 -2.27 -28.28 -30.72
C GLN A 40 -3.55 -27.98 -29.90
N GLU A 41 -3.51 -28.09 -28.57
CA GLU A 41 -4.65 -27.78 -27.69
C GLU A 41 -4.37 -26.61 -26.70
N SER A 42 -3.14 -26.10 -26.66
CA SER A 42 -2.70 -25.03 -25.73
C SER A 42 -2.66 -23.62 -26.33
N LEU A 43 -2.85 -23.46 -27.65
CA LEU A 43 -2.71 -22.17 -28.33
C LEU A 43 -4.03 -21.36 -28.35
N GLN A 44 -5.19 -22.01 -28.46
CA GLN A 44 -6.50 -21.31 -28.46
C GLN A 44 -6.90 -20.76 -27.09
N THR A 45 -6.44 -21.36 -25.99
CA THR A 45 -6.67 -20.85 -24.63
C THR A 45 -5.76 -19.66 -24.31
N SER A 46 -4.52 -19.65 -24.81
CA SER A 46 -3.60 -18.51 -24.61
C SER A 46 -4.15 -17.23 -25.27
N GLU A 47 -4.52 -17.27 -26.54
CA GLU A 47 -4.97 -16.06 -27.26
C GLU A 47 -6.31 -15.50 -26.74
N THR A 48 -7.18 -16.36 -26.21
CA THR A 48 -8.45 -15.93 -25.57
C THR A 48 -8.22 -15.31 -24.19
N PHE A 49 -7.31 -15.86 -23.37
CA PHE A 49 -6.94 -15.24 -22.09
C PHE A 49 -6.20 -13.91 -22.26
N THR A 50 -5.31 -13.80 -23.24
CA THR A 50 -4.61 -12.53 -23.55
C THR A 50 -5.61 -11.47 -24.03
N ASN A 51 -6.53 -11.81 -24.94
CA ASN A 51 -7.59 -10.89 -25.37
C ASN A 51 -8.48 -10.42 -24.20
N LEU A 52 -8.86 -11.32 -23.30
CA LEU A 52 -9.71 -10.96 -22.16
C LEU A 52 -8.98 -10.01 -21.19
N ARG A 53 -7.68 -10.25 -20.93
CA ARG A 53 -6.84 -9.35 -20.12
C ARG A 53 -6.65 -7.98 -20.76
N GLU A 54 -6.40 -7.90 -22.07
CA GLU A 54 -6.32 -6.61 -22.77
C GLU A 54 -7.66 -5.86 -22.79
N GLN A 55 -8.78 -6.56 -23.01
CA GLN A 55 -10.12 -5.95 -22.99
C GLN A 55 -10.54 -5.45 -21.60
N ILE A 56 -10.12 -6.11 -20.51
CA ILE A 56 -10.29 -5.63 -19.14
C ILE A 56 -9.36 -4.44 -18.84
N SER A 57 -8.10 -4.50 -19.31
CA SER A 57 -7.10 -3.44 -19.09
C SER A 57 -7.48 -2.11 -19.73
N LEU A 58 -8.19 -2.12 -20.87
CA LEU A 58 -8.43 -0.93 -21.69
C LEU A 58 -9.38 0.12 -21.11
N ARG A 59 -10.08 -0.13 -19.99
CA ARG A 59 -11.04 0.85 -19.41
C ARG A 59 -11.05 1.00 -17.89
N CYS A 60 -10.03 0.57 -17.15
CA CYS A 60 -9.91 1.02 -15.75
C CYS A 60 -8.52 0.88 -15.13
N GLY A 61 -8.44 1.12 -13.81
CA GLY A 61 -7.27 0.79 -13.01
C GLY A 61 -6.89 -0.69 -13.18
N THR A 62 -5.61 -0.93 -13.44
CA THR A 62 -5.12 -2.23 -13.90
C THR A 62 -4.71 -3.10 -12.71
N LEU A 63 -5.41 -4.22 -12.51
CA LEU A 63 -5.00 -5.28 -11.59
C LEU A 63 -3.71 -5.93 -12.11
N LEU A 64 -2.73 -6.10 -11.24
CA LEU A 64 -1.45 -6.75 -11.54
C LEU A 64 -1.46 -8.21 -11.08
N GLU A 65 -0.53 -9.03 -11.57
CA GLU A 65 -0.45 -10.46 -11.22
C GLU A 65 0.54 -10.76 -10.08
N GLU A 66 1.40 -9.80 -9.74
CA GLU A 66 2.41 -9.94 -8.68
C GLU A 66 1.80 -9.65 -7.31
N THR A 67 1.59 -10.70 -6.51
CA THR A 67 1.23 -10.61 -5.09
C THR A 67 2.39 -11.12 -4.23
N SER A 68 2.88 -10.29 -3.32
CA SER A 68 3.96 -10.62 -2.38
C SER A 68 3.44 -11.40 -1.16
N THR A 69 4.18 -12.39 -0.67
CA THR A 69 3.79 -13.20 0.49
C THR A 69 4.12 -12.52 1.84
N GLN A 70 3.52 -13.01 2.93
CA GLN A 70 3.69 -12.47 4.29
C GLN A 70 5.13 -12.52 4.78
N ASP A 71 5.80 -13.65 4.55
CA ASP A 71 7.21 -13.86 4.84
C ASP A 71 8.08 -12.84 4.10
N VAL A 72 7.88 -12.67 2.80
CA VAL A 72 8.67 -11.74 1.97
C VAL A 72 8.55 -10.29 2.44
N GLU A 73 7.34 -9.76 2.70
CA GLU A 73 7.18 -8.36 3.13
C GLU A 73 7.59 -8.13 4.58
N SER A 74 7.37 -9.11 5.47
CA SER A 74 7.87 -9.04 6.85
C SER A 74 9.40 -9.08 6.92
N ARG A 75 10.06 -9.92 6.11
CA ARG A 75 11.52 -9.98 6.01
C ARG A 75 12.09 -8.69 5.39
N LYS A 76 11.41 -8.08 4.41
CA LYS A 76 11.76 -6.72 3.93
C LYS A 76 11.61 -5.65 5.00
N ALA A 77 10.57 -5.72 5.84
CA ALA A 77 10.40 -4.82 6.96
C ALA A 77 11.51 -4.98 8.03
N TYR A 78 11.95 -6.20 8.32
CA TYR A 78 13.17 -6.43 9.12
C TYR A 78 14.41 -5.77 8.51
N GLN A 79 14.65 -5.96 7.21
CA GLN A 79 15.80 -5.34 6.54
C GLN A 79 15.75 -3.81 6.57
N TYR A 80 14.57 -3.21 6.44
CA TYR A 80 14.37 -1.77 6.67
C TYR A 80 14.72 -1.38 8.11
N CYS A 81 14.26 -2.13 9.11
CA CYS A 81 14.62 -1.89 10.51
C CYS A 81 16.12 -1.98 10.76
N LEU A 82 16.83 -2.97 10.20
CA LEU A 82 18.30 -3.06 10.28
C LEU A 82 18.98 -1.81 9.70
N GLN A 83 18.52 -1.32 8.54
CA GLN A 83 19.09 -0.14 7.87
C GLN A 83 18.87 1.17 8.65
N ILE A 84 17.71 1.32 9.30
CA ILE A 84 17.33 2.56 10.00
C ILE A 84 17.78 2.59 11.46
N PHE A 85 17.74 1.45 12.15
CA PHE A 85 17.99 1.35 13.59
C PHE A 85 19.32 0.69 13.96
N GLY A 86 19.96 0.01 13.02
CA GLY A 86 21.19 -0.73 13.24
C GLY A 86 20.97 -2.07 13.95
N VAL A 87 21.85 -3.03 13.64
CA VAL A 87 21.82 -4.42 14.13
C VAL A 87 21.61 -4.47 15.66
N GLU A 88 22.43 -3.75 16.44
CA GLU A 88 22.39 -3.83 17.90
C GLU A 88 21.01 -3.50 18.51
N LYS A 89 20.26 -2.56 17.93
CA LYS A 89 18.92 -2.23 18.39
C LYS A 89 17.90 -3.26 17.93
N THR A 90 17.92 -3.65 16.66
CA THR A 90 16.98 -4.63 16.10
C THR A 90 17.09 -5.99 16.79
N GLU A 91 18.30 -6.47 17.08
CA GLU A 91 18.55 -7.76 17.76
C GLU A 91 18.05 -7.79 19.21
N LYS A 92 17.96 -6.64 19.88
CA LYS A 92 17.37 -6.50 21.23
C LYS A 92 15.84 -6.45 21.21
N CYS A 93 15.21 -6.45 20.04
CA CYS A 93 13.77 -6.44 19.89
C CYS A 93 13.19 -7.84 19.64
N ARG A 94 11.89 -7.97 19.89
CA ARG A 94 10.99 -8.94 19.26
C ARG A 94 10.18 -8.19 18.21
N LEU A 95 10.16 -8.74 17.01
CA LEU A 95 9.51 -8.15 15.85
C LEU A 95 8.25 -8.94 15.59
N ILE A 96 7.08 -8.31 15.66
CA ILE A 96 5.79 -8.95 15.43
C ILE A 96 5.24 -8.40 14.13
N SER A 97 4.86 -9.28 13.19
CA SER A 97 4.27 -8.86 11.93
C SER A 97 3.01 -9.63 11.58
N SER A 98 2.01 -8.90 11.11
CA SER A 98 0.86 -9.44 10.38
C SER A 98 0.83 -8.76 9.03
N TYR A 99 0.67 -9.52 7.93
CA TYR A 99 0.50 -8.96 6.61
C TYR A 99 -0.44 -9.83 5.79
N LEU A 100 -1.47 -9.22 5.21
CA LEU A 100 -2.35 -9.87 4.26
C LEU A 100 -1.91 -9.51 2.82
N PRO A 101 -1.38 -10.49 2.04
CA PRO A 101 -1.03 -10.34 0.64
C PRO A 101 -2.19 -9.81 -0.22
N VAL A 102 -2.06 -8.59 -0.74
CA VAL A 102 -3.06 -7.98 -1.61
C VAL A 102 -2.55 -7.86 -3.04
N THR A 103 -3.42 -8.16 -4.00
CA THR A 103 -3.11 -7.99 -5.42
C THR A 103 -3.20 -6.49 -5.79
N PRO A 104 -2.09 -5.83 -6.20
CA PRO A 104 -2.09 -4.39 -6.40
C PRO A 104 -2.83 -3.97 -7.67
N VAL A 105 -3.49 -2.80 -7.59
CA VAL A 105 -4.21 -2.18 -8.70
C VAL A 105 -3.62 -0.80 -8.97
N LEU A 106 -3.15 -0.54 -10.19
CA LEU A 106 -2.66 0.78 -10.60
C LEU A 106 -3.83 1.69 -11.02
N GLN A 107 -3.90 2.90 -10.48
CA GLN A 107 -4.96 3.85 -10.80
C GLN A 107 -4.75 4.56 -12.13
N ASN A 108 -5.86 4.87 -12.79
CA ASN A 108 -5.94 5.87 -13.84
C ASN A 108 -6.73 7.08 -13.32
N GLY A 109 -6.29 8.31 -13.60
CA GLY A 109 -6.92 9.53 -13.09
C GLY A 109 -6.96 9.64 -11.55
N PRO A 110 -7.91 10.39 -10.97
CA PRO A 110 -7.99 10.67 -9.53
C PRO A 110 -8.57 9.52 -8.66
N ARG A 111 -8.67 8.30 -9.22
CA ARG A 111 -9.43 7.14 -8.69
C ARG A 111 -8.86 6.44 -7.44
N CYS A 112 -8.07 7.12 -6.62
CA CYS A 112 -7.32 6.48 -5.52
C CYS A 112 -8.19 5.74 -4.49
N GLY A 113 -9.32 6.32 -4.07
CA GLY A 113 -10.25 5.67 -3.14
C GLY A 113 -10.93 4.44 -3.74
N LEU A 114 -11.36 4.54 -5.00
CA LEU A 114 -11.99 3.45 -5.74
C LEU A 114 -11.01 2.29 -5.99
N VAL A 115 -9.74 2.60 -6.23
CA VAL A 115 -8.66 1.64 -6.41
C VAL A 115 -8.26 0.97 -5.10
N ALA A 116 -8.20 1.72 -3.99
CA ALA A 116 -7.98 1.14 -2.66
C ALA A 116 -9.13 0.19 -2.26
N LEU A 117 -10.38 0.53 -2.60
CA LEU A 117 -11.54 -0.35 -2.42
C LEU A 117 -11.48 -1.58 -3.33
N ALA A 118 -11.08 -1.44 -4.60
CA ALA A 118 -10.88 -2.57 -5.50
C ALA A 118 -9.81 -3.54 -4.98
N MET A 119 -8.66 -3.03 -4.49
CA MET A 119 -7.65 -3.85 -3.82
C MET A 119 -8.23 -4.56 -2.59
N ALA A 120 -9.03 -3.88 -1.76
CA ALA A 120 -9.66 -4.50 -0.58
C ALA A 120 -10.56 -5.68 -0.96
N SER A 121 -11.30 -5.58 -2.07
CA SER A 121 -12.16 -6.67 -2.55
C SER A 121 -11.41 -7.96 -2.90
N THR A 122 -10.12 -7.89 -3.25
CA THR A 122 -9.29 -9.09 -3.51
C THR A 122 -9.08 -9.94 -2.26
N LEU A 123 -9.27 -9.35 -1.07
CA LEU A 123 -9.12 -9.99 0.24
C LEU A 123 -10.45 -10.34 0.92
N THR A 124 -11.59 -9.88 0.39
CA THR A 124 -12.92 -10.02 1.02
C THR A 124 -14.01 -10.61 0.13
N ASN A 125 -13.80 -10.65 -1.19
CA ASN A 125 -14.73 -11.24 -2.14
C ASN A 125 -14.06 -12.41 -2.89
N ASN A 126 -14.83 -13.44 -3.24
CA ASN A 126 -14.36 -14.56 -4.06
C ASN A 126 -13.82 -14.15 -5.45
N GLN A 127 -14.17 -12.94 -5.92
CA GLN A 127 -13.71 -12.36 -7.17
C GLN A 127 -13.46 -10.85 -6.97
N PRO A 128 -12.36 -10.28 -7.51
CA PRO A 128 -12.08 -8.85 -7.43
C PRO A 128 -13.17 -7.99 -8.06
N VAL A 129 -13.45 -6.84 -7.44
CA VAL A 129 -14.36 -5.81 -7.97
C VAL A 129 -13.61 -4.91 -8.94
N ILE A 130 -14.20 -4.68 -10.12
CA ILE A 130 -13.63 -3.82 -11.15
C ILE A 130 -13.82 -2.35 -10.74
N THR A 131 -12.73 -1.58 -10.72
CA THR A 131 -12.76 -0.16 -10.33
C THR A 131 -13.75 0.69 -11.15
N GLU A 132 -14.06 0.30 -12.39
CA GLU A 132 -14.97 1.05 -13.27
C GLU A 132 -16.42 0.94 -12.82
N ASP A 133 -16.82 -0.20 -12.22
CA ASP A 133 -18.17 -0.37 -11.72
C ASP A 133 -18.38 0.41 -10.42
N ILE A 134 -17.34 0.45 -9.57
CA ILE A 134 -17.30 1.37 -8.41
C ILE A 134 -17.39 2.83 -8.88
N PHE A 135 -16.71 3.19 -9.97
CA PHE A 135 -16.75 4.55 -10.51
C PHE A 135 -18.12 4.95 -11.07
N LYS A 136 -18.76 4.07 -11.86
CA LYS A 136 -20.14 4.29 -12.35
C LYS A 136 -21.12 4.49 -11.20
N GLU A 137 -21.00 3.71 -10.12
CA GLU A 137 -21.85 3.85 -8.94
C GLU A 137 -21.57 5.16 -8.21
N ALA A 138 -20.30 5.56 -8.07
CA ALA A 138 -19.91 6.85 -7.49
C ALA A 138 -20.47 8.05 -8.27
N GLN A 139 -20.47 7.98 -9.61
CA GLN A 139 -21.11 8.98 -10.48
C GLN A 139 -22.64 8.96 -10.33
N THR A 140 -23.25 7.77 -10.31
CA THR A 140 -24.71 7.59 -10.18
C THR A 140 -25.25 8.16 -8.86
N ARG A 141 -24.48 8.04 -7.77
CA ARG A 141 -24.82 8.63 -6.46
C ARG A 141 -24.41 10.08 -6.30
N GLY A 142 -23.74 10.68 -7.29
CA GLY A 142 -23.24 12.06 -7.24
C GLY A 142 -22.03 12.27 -6.31
N TYR A 143 -21.37 11.21 -5.85
CA TYR A 143 -20.19 11.27 -4.98
C TYR A 143 -18.91 11.69 -5.71
N SER A 144 -18.88 11.54 -7.04
CA SER A 144 -17.68 11.71 -7.84
C SER A 144 -18.00 12.11 -9.28
N LYS A 145 -17.15 12.94 -9.90
CA LYS A 145 -17.21 13.26 -11.34
C LYS A 145 -16.17 12.51 -12.15
N GLN A 146 -14.94 12.39 -11.63
CA GLN A 146 -13.77 11.84 -12.34
C GLN A 146 -13.17 10.61 -11.63
N GLY A 147 -13.57 10.35 -10.38
CA GLY A 147 -13.11 9.24 -9.55
C GLY A 147 -12.52 9.66 -8.21
N GLU A 148 -12.47 10.97 -7.96
CA GLU A 148 -12.16 11.55 -6.67
C GLU A 148 -13.15 11.10 -5.59
N MET A 149 -12.67 10.94 -4.37
CA MET A 149 -13.49 10.63 -3.20
C MET A 149 -13.03 11.51 -2.04
N PHE A 150 -13.70 12.65 -1.83
CA PHE A 150 -13.37 13.63 -0.79
C PHE A 150 -14.25 13.54 0.47
N MET A 151 -15.12 12.53 0.53
CA MET A 151 -15.97 12.21 1.69
C MET A 151 -15.79 10.74 2.07
N ALA A 152 -15.32 10.49 3.30
CA ALA A 152 -15.08 9.13 3.81
C ALA A 152 -16.38 8.33 3.92
N LYS A 153 -17.49 8.99 4.28
CA LYS A 153 -18.83 8.37 4.35
C LYS A 153 -19.32 7.87 2.99
N ASP A 154 -19.04 8.61 1.92
CA ASP A 154 -19.44 8.23 0.56
C ASP A 154 -18.62 7.05 0.05
N LEU A 155 -17.32 7.00 0.35
CA LEU A 155 -16.49 5.82 0.06
C LEU A 155 -16.91 4.61 0.89
N GLN A 156 -17.35 4.80 2.14
CA GLN A 156 -17.94 3.71 2.94
C GLN A 156 -19.25 3.21 2.34
N ALA A 157 -20.12 4.09 1.84
CA ALA A 157 -21.37 3.70 1.19
C ALA A 157 -21.14 2.92 -0.11
N LEU A 158 -20.09 3.25 -0.87
CA LEU A 158 -19.62 2.44 -2.00
C LEU A 158 -19.07 1.10 -1.51
N ALA A 159 -18.19 1.09 -0.51
CA ALA A 159 -17.62 -0.14 0.02
C ALA A 159 -18.68 -1.13 0.52
N ALA A 160 -19.70 -0.66 1.25
CA ALA A 160 -20.84 -1.47 1.69
C ALA A 160 -21.73 -1.99 0.53
N SER A 161 -21.59 -1.44 -0.68
CA SER A 161 -22.31 -1.90 -1.88
C SER A 161 -21.53 -2.94 -2.69
N PHE A 162 -20.20 -2.98 -2.55
CA PHE A 162 -19.31 -3.83 -3.35
C PHE A 162 -18.61 -4.95 -2.56
N LEU A 163 -18.47 -4.83 -1.25
CA LEU A 163 -17.83 -5.84 -0.40
C LEU A 163 -18.87 -6.73 0.28
N LYS A 164 -18.59 -8.03 0.38
CA LYS A 164 -19.50 -9.02 0.99
C LYS A 164 -19.39 -9.10 2.52
N CYS A 165 -18.87 -8.06 3.17
CA CYS A 165 -18.52 -8.06 4.58
C CYS A 165 -18.88 -6.72 5.25
N PRO A 166 -19.01 -6.65 6.59
CA PRO A 166 -19.37 -5.40 7.28
C PRO A 166 -18.34 -4.30 7.04
N VAL A 167 -18.81 -3.07 6.78
CA VAL A 167 -17.95 -1.90 6.57
C VAL A 167 -18.43 -0.73 7.44
N HIS A 168 -17.53 -0.15 8.24
CA HIS A 168 -17.83 0.87 9.22
C HIS A 168 -16.98 2.12 9.01
N HIS A 169 -17.62 3.29 8.91
CA HIS A 169 -16.96 4.59 8.94
C HIS A 169 -16.77 5.04 10.39
N CYS A 170 -15.57 5.46 10.75
CA CYS A 170 -15.22 5.86 12.12
C CYS A 170 -14.11 6.92 12.13
N LEU A 171 -13.89 7.55 13.29
CA LEU A 171 -12.76 8.44 13.50
C LEU A 171 -11.46 7.62 13.69
N VAL A 172 -10.32 8.19 13.30
CA VAL A 172 -9.00 7.59 13.54
C VAL A 172 -8.68 7.67 15.02
N ASP A 173 -8.66 6.52 15.66
CA ASP A 173 -8.01 6.29 16.95
C ASP A 173 -6.94 5.19 16.80
N SER A 174 -5.80 5.37 17.48
CA SER A 174 -4.66 4.44 17.38
C SER A 174 -4.95 3.06 17.96
N LYS A 175 -5.75 2.98 19.02
CA LYS A 175 -6.14 1.73 19.68
C LYS A 175 -7.11 0.96 18.80
N ASP A 176 -8.13 1.63 18.28
CA ASP A 176 -9.13 1.01 17.41
C ASP A 176 -8.52 0.56 16.09
N LEU A 177 -7.58 1.34 15.53
CA LEU A 177 -6.83 0.99 14.32
C LEU A 177 -6.05 -0.32 14.52
N PHE A 178 -5.23 -0.45 15.58
CA PHE A 178 -4.52 -1.71 15.86
C PHE A 178 -5.44 -2.86 16.25
N SER A 179 -6.49 -2.60 17.04
CA SER A 179 -7.48 -3.61 17.42
C SER A 179 -8.16 -4.25 16.21
N ASN A 180 -8.26 -3.52 15.10
CA ASN A 180 -8.73 -4.03 13.81
C ASN A 180 -7.64 -4.80 13.04
N LEU A 181 -6.42 -4.26 12.94
CA LEU A 181 -5.32 -4.96 12.25
C LEU A 181 -4.94 -6.30 12.92
N LEU A 182 -5.00 -6.40 14.26
CA LEU A 182 -4.79 -7.65 15.00
C LEU A 182 -5.88 -8.69 14.76
N LYS A 183 -7.08 -8.26 14.35
CA LYS A 183 -8.21 -9.12 13.95
C LYS A 183 -8.19 -9.44 12.45
N HIS A 184 -7.14 -9.05 11.72
CA HIS A 184 -7.00 -9.19 10.27
C HIS A 184 -8.07 -8.41 9.47
N ASN A 185 -8.65 -7.36 10.05
CA ASN A 185 -9.51 -6.41 9.34
C ASN A 185 -8.67 -5.46 8.49
N LEU A 186 -9.27 -4.95 7.41
CA LEU A 186 -8.62 -3.95 6.55
C LEU A 186 -9.09 -2.55 6.90
N ILE A 187 -8.26 -1.55 6.60
CA ILE A 187 -8.58 -0.15 6.88
C ILE A 187 -8.32 0.69 5.63
N LEU A 188 -9.35 1.34 5.10
CA LEU A 188 -9.17 2.43 4.14
C LEU A 188 -8.95 3.73 4.91
N ILE A 189 -7.84 4.42 4.65
CA ILE A 189 -7.48 5.65 5.34
C ILE A 189 -7.05 6.72 4.32
N PRO A 190 -7.60 7.94 4.38
CA PRO A 190 -7.08 9.06 3.63
C PRO A 190 -5.84 9.63 4.35
N TYR A 191 -4.84 10.03 3.58
CA TYR A 191 -3.59 10.61 4.07
C TYR A 191 -3.01 11.57 3.02
N ASP A 192 -1.99 12.33 3.39
CA ASP A 192 -1.34 13.30 2.49
C ASP A 192 -0.04 12.70 1.94
N ALA A 193 -0.03 12.41 0.63
CA ALA A 193 1.01 11.60 0.01
C ALA A 193 2.19 12.43 -0.52
N ASP A 194 3.40 12.10 -0.07
CA ASP A 194 4.61 12.74 -0.60
C ASP A 194 5.05 12.14 -1.96
N LYS A 195 6.17 12.63 -2.53
CA LYS A 195 6.72 12.23 -3.83
C LYS A 195 7.04 10.72 -3.95
N ASN A 196 7.37 10.08 -2.84
CA ASN A 196 7.62 8.63 -2.70
C ASN A 196 6.37 7.84 -2.29
N PHE A 197 5.20 8.49 -2.23
CA PHE A 197 3.92 7.95 -1.75
C PHE A 197 3.87 7.58 -0.25
N SER A 198 4.86 7.94 0.57
CA SER A 198 4.73 7.82 2.03
C SER A 198 3.90 8.97 2.62
N PRO A 199 3.34 8.79 3.83
CA PRO A 199 2.66 9.87 4.53
C PRO A 199 3.56 11.06 4.83
N CYS A 200 2.99 12.26 4.76
CA CYS A 200 3.61 13.53 5.15
C CYS A 200 2.58 14.52 5.70
N SER A 201 3.04 15.69 6.16
CA SER A 201 2.17 16.75 6.73
C SER A 201 2.27 18.03 5.89
N LYS A 202 1.59 18.06 4.73
CA LYS A 202 1.58 19.15 3.73
C LYS A 202 0.15 19.63 3.40
N LYS A 203 -0.67 19.74 4.44
CA LYS A 203 -2.06 20.25 4.47
C LYS A 203 -3.12 19.43 3.72
N GLY A 204 -2.78 18.27 3.17
CA GLY A 204 -3.69 17.49 2.32
C GLY A 204 -3.71 17.94 0.87
N HIS A 205 -2.76 18.78 0.43
CA HIS A 205 -2.65 19.20 -0.97
C HIS A 205 -2.48 18.01 -1.92
N LYS A 206 -1.94 16.89 -1.42
CA LYS A 206 -1.86 15.60 -2.13
C LYS A 206 -2.66 14.52 -1.39
N SER A 207 -3.84 14.87 -0.89
CA SER A 207 -4.76 13.92 -0.26
C SER A 207 -5.00 12.70 -1.16
N HIS A 208 -4.91 11.53 -0.54
CA HIS A 208 -4.85 10.25 -1.21
C HIS A 208 -5.42 9.16 -0.31
N TRP A 209 -5.99 8.11 -0.88
CA TRP A 209 -6.46 6.95 -0.11
C TRP A 209 -5.43 5.83 -0.12
N ALA A 210 -5.25 5.18 1.02
CA ALA A 210 -4.54 3.91 1.15
C ALA A 210 -5.45 2.82 1.72
N LEU A 211 -5.12 1.58 1.39
CA LEU A 211 -5.58 0.37 2.06
C LEU A 211 -4.47 -0.12 3.00
N LEU A 212 -4.77 -0.31 4.27
CA LEU A 212 -3.91 -0.99 5.23
C LEU A 212 -4.30 -2.47 5.31
N THR A 213 -3.30 -3.34 5.21
CA THR A 213 -3.47 -4.81 5.16
C THR A 213 -2.73 -5.55 6.28
N GLY A 214 -2.10 -4.83 7.21
CA GLY A 214 -1.35 -5.42 8.30
C GLY A 214 -0.45 -4.43 9.04
N PHE A 215 0.36 -4.95 9.96
CA PHE A 215 1.27 -4.19 10.81
C PHE A 215 2.63 -4.86 10.99
N PHE A 216 3.61 -4.06 11.40
CA PHE A 216 4.92 -4.51 11.86
C PHE A 216 5.30 -3.71 13.11
N ALA A 217 5.56 -4.42 14.21
CA ALA A 217 5.86 -3.85 15.52
C ALA A 217 7.27 -4.24 15.97
N MET A 218 8.07 -3.27 16.40
CA MET A 218 9.42 -3.49 16.92
C MET A 218 9.45 -3.23 18.43
N LEU A 219 9.27 -4.28 19.24
CA LEU A 219 9.13 -4.17 20.69
C LEU A 219 10.42 -4.60 21.38
N GLU A 220 10.84 -3.93 22.46
CA GLU A 220 11.99 -4.38 23.26
C GLU A 220 11.71 -5.77 23.86
N ALA A 221 12.67 -6.70 23.81
CA ALA A 221 12.41 -8.09 24.16
C ALA A 221 12.02 -8.33 25.63
N ASN A 222 12.34 -7.39 26.53
CA ASN A 222 11.93 -7.40 27.94
C ASN A 222 10.49 -6.90 28.18
N LYS A 223 9.84 -6.30 27.18
CA LYS A 223 8.44 -5.84 27.24
C LYS A 223 7.45 -6.85 26.66
N VAL A 224 7.93 -7.86 25.94
CA VAL A 224 7.08 -8.86 25.30
C VAL A 224 6.97 -10.10 26.21
N THR A 225 5.75 -10.59 26.40
CA THR A 225 5.49 -11.78 27.22
C THR A 225 5.83 -13.05 26.47
N ASP A 226 6.28 -14.08 27.21
CA ASP A 226 6.53 -15.41 26.64
C ASP A 226 5.28 -15.95 25.96
N GLN A 227 4.09 -15.71 26.55
CA GLN A 227 2.78 -16.05 25.98
C GLN A 227 2.62 -15.48 24.57
N LEU A 228 2.81 -14.17 24.37
CA LEU A 228 2.72 -13.55 23.05
C LEU A 228 3.66 -14.22 22.05
N THR A 229 4.92 -14.47 22.44
CA THR A 229 5.88 -15.11 21.52
C THR A 229 5.54 -16.57 21.21
N SER A 230 4.89 -17.29 22.12
CA SER A 230 4.50 -18.70 21.95
C SER A 230 3.26 -18.89 21.07
N GLU A 231 2.37 -17.90 21.03
CA GLU A 231 1.17 -17.87 20.16
C GLU A 231 1.50 -17.41 18.73
N CYS A 232 2.65 -16.74 18.53
CA CYS A 232 3.13 -16.33 17.21
C CYS A 232 3.97 -17.42 16.53
N VAL A 233 3.89 -17.51 15.20
CA VAL A 233 4.76 -18.41 14.42
C VAL A 233 6.09 -17.70 14.20
N ARG A 234 7.20 -18.20 14.75
CA ARG A 234 8.53 -17.62 14.52
C ARG A 234 9.01 -17.88 13.08
N ASP A 235 9.69 -16.91 12.48
CA ASP A 235 10.41 -17.11 11.20
C ASP A 235 11.55 -18.14 11.35
N ASP A 236 11.84 -18.85 10.27
CA ASP A 236 12.81 -19.93 10.18
C ASP A 236 14.25 -19.46 9.97
N GLU A 237 14.47 -18.26 9.40
CA GLU A 237 15.77 -17.64 9.19
C GLU A 237 16.08 -16.53 10.22
N ILE A 238 15.06 -15.75 10.62
CA ILE A 238 15.17 -14.53 11.41
C ILE A 238 14.60 -14.77 12.81
N HIS A 239 15.46 -15.25 13.71
CA HIS A 239 15.09 -15.75 15.04
C HIS A 239 14.35 -14.77 15.97
N ASN A 240 14.35 -13.45 15.69
CA ASN A 240 13.60 -12.45 16.45
C ASN A 240 12.32 -11.97 15.75
N LEU A 241 12.05 -12.44 14.53
CA LEU A 241 10.82 -12.18 13.77
C LEU A 241 9.74 -13.23 14.06
N HIS A 242 8.54 -12.74 14.36
CA HIS A 242 7.39 -13.53 14.76
C HIS A 242 6.17 -13.07 13.95
N TYR A 243 5.45 -14.03 13.40
CA TYR A 243 4.21 -13.84 12.65
C TYR A 243 3.01 -13.94 13.58
N TRP A 244 2.18 -12.90 13.56
CA TRP A 244 0.95 -12.86 14.34
C TRP A 244 0.00 -14.00 13.93
N PRO A 245 -0.61 -14.73 14.89
CA PRO A 245 -1.51 -15.84 14.57
C PRO A 245 -2.72 -15.38 13.76
N HIS A 246 -3.22 -16.26 12.89
CA HIS A 246 -4.44 -16.01 12.13
C HIS A 246 -5.67 -15.93 13.08
N THR A 247 -5.70 -16.83 14.08
CA THR A 247 -6.75 -16.90 15.11
C THR A 247 -6.17 -16.56 16.48
N ALA A 248 -6.05 -15.26 16.79
CA ALA A 248 -5.67 -14.79 18.12
C ALA A 248 -6.84 -14.86 19.11
N SER A 249 -6.60 -15.23 20.37
CA SER A 249 -7.62 -15.13 21.42
C SER A 249 -7.94 -13.66 21.75
N GLN A 250 -9.15 -13.39 22.27
CA GLN A 250 -9.53 -12.04 22.66
C GLN A 250 -8.59 -11.46 23.74
N ALA A 251 -8.20 -12.27 24.72
CA ALA A 251 -7.26 -11.86 25.77
C ALA A 251 -5.88 -11.49 25.19
N LEU A 252 -5.34 -12.30 24.26
CA LEU A 252 -4.08 -12.00 23.59
C LEU A 252 -4.16 -10.71 22.75
N CYS A 253 -5.30 -10.47 22.09
CA CYS A 253 -5.53 -9.22 21.38
C CYS A 253 -5.53 -8.02 22.33
N GLU A 254 -6.23 -8.11 23.48
CA GLU A 254 -6.34 -7.02 24.45
C GLU A 254 -4.99 -6.68 25.12
N GLU A 255 -4.24 -7.71 25.54
CA GLU A 255 -2.86 -7.58 26.05
C GLU A 255 -1.95 -6.91 25.01
N THR A 256 -1.99 -7.39 23.77
CA THR A 256 -1.16 -6.86 22.68
C THR A 256 -1.54 -5.42 22.35
N VAL A 257 -2.82 -5.07 22.32
CA VAL A 257 -3.27 -3.68 22.12
C VAL A 257 -2.68 -2.76 23.19
N GLN A 258 -2.73 -3.14 24.47
CA GLN A 258 -2.15 -2.32 25.55
C GLN A 258 -0.64 -2.12 25.34
N LEU A 259 0.10 -3.20 25.09
CA LEU A 259 1.54 -3.16 24.85
C LEU A 259 1.91 -2.29 23.63
N LEU A 260 1.12 -2.35 22.56
CA LEU A 260 1.30 -1.51 21.37
C LEU A 260 0.99 -0.03 21.65
N GLN A 261 -0.06 0.30 22.41
CA GLN A 261 -0.37 1.69 22.78
C GLN A 261 0.80 2.35 23.54
N GLU A 262 1.47 1.62 24.42
CA GLU A 262 2.63 2.11 25.19
C GLU A 262 3.91 2.28 24.34
N ASN A 263 3.94 1.76 23.11
CA ASN A 263 5.14 1.71 22.25
C ASN A 263 4.89 2.23 20.81
N LEU A 264 3.92 3.14 20.63
CA LEU A 264 3.41 3.63 19.34
C LEU A 264 4.49 4.04 18.31
N GLU A 265 5.58 4.67 18.75
CA GLU A 265 6.71 5.11 17.90
C GLU A 265 7.45 3.96 17.20
N SER A 266 7.31 2.73 17.70
CA SER A 266 7.97 1.55 17.14
C SER A 266 7.05 0.75 16.20
N LEU A 267 5.91 1.33 15.82
CA LEU A 267 4.86 0.63 15.09
C LEU A 267 4.69 1.16 13.67
N TYR A 268 4.51 0.21 12.75
CA TYR A 268 4.41 0.42 11.33
C TYR A 268 3.18 -0.32 10.77
N VAL A 269 2.67 0.16 9.66
CA VAL A 269 1.58 -0.47 8.90
C VAL A 269 2.02 -0.73 7.46
N PHE A 270 1.50 -1.81 6.90
CA PHE A 270 1.64 -2.13 5.47
C PHE A 270 0.53 -1.41 4.70
N GLY A 271 0.91 -0.42 3.90
CA GLY A 271 0.01 0.45 3.16
C GLY A 271 0.10 0.27 1.64
N HIS A 272 -1.05 0.18 1.00
CA HIS A 272 -1.21 0.00 -0.44
C HIS A 272 -1.98 1.17 -1.05
N GLN A 273 -1.54 1.68 -2.20
CA GLN A 273 -2.09 2.88 -2.83
C GLN A 273 -1.93 2.86 -4.35
N GLY A 274 -2.84 3.49 -5.09
CA GLY A 274 -3.00 3.27 -6.53
C GLY A 274 -1.88 3.74 -7.45
N LYS A 275 -0.88 4.50 -6.99
CA LYS A 275 0.22 5.01 -7.84
C LYS A 275 1.46 4.09 -7.86
N SER A 276 1.44 2.97 -7.14
CA SER A 276 2.56 2.02 -7.04
C SER A 276 2.03 0.59 -6.95
N ARG A 277 2.84 -0.38 -7.41
CA ARG A 277 2.60 -1.81 -7.12
C ARG A 277 3.19 -2.25 -5.78
N TYR A 278 4.18 -1.52 -5.28
CA TYR A 278 4.91 -1.87 -4.07
C TYR A 278 4.14 -1.45 -2.82
N VAL A 279 4.13 -2.34 -1.81
CA VAL A 279 3.69 -2.02 -0.45
C VAL A 279 4.61 -0.95 0.16
N GLY A 280 4.01 -0.02 0.90
CA GLY A 280 4.73 0.91 1.75
C GLY A 280 4.73 0.41 3.19
N LEU A 281 5.91 0.40 3.83
CA LEU A 281 6.01 0.27 5.29
C LEU A 281 6.03 1.67 5.90
N TRP A 282 4.98 2.05 6.61
CA TRP A 282 4.80 3.42 7.12
C TRP A 282 4.68 3.44 8.64
N SER A 283 5.44 4.33 9.30
CA SER A 283 5.26 4.63 10.72
C SER A 283 3.82 5.05 11.00
N LEU A 284 3.14 4.38 11.94
CA LEU A 284 1.75 4.71 12.24
C LEU A 284 1.57 6.12 12.81
N PRO A 285 2.38 6.61 13.80
CA PRO A 285 2.28 8.00 14.27
C PRO A 285 2.24 9.01 13.12
N ARG A 286 3.13 8.85 12.13
CA ARG A 286 3.18 9.73 10.94
C ARG A 286 1.98 9.57 10.00
N LEU A 287 1.39 8.39 9.90
CA LEU A 287 0.17 8.18 9.12
C LEU A 287 -1.05 8.86 9.80
N ILE A 288 -1.16 8.73 11.12
CA ILE A 288 -2.21 9.39 11.92
C ILE A 288 -2.04 10.92 11.86
N GLU A 289 -0.82 11.42 11.99
CA GLU A 289 -0.49 12.85 11.82
C GLU A 289 -0.89 13.32 10.41
N SER A 290 -0.49 12.58 9.36
CA SER A 290 -0.79 12.89 7.96
C SER A 290 -2.30 12.97 7.66
N ASN A 291 -3.09 12.04 8.21
CA ASN A 291 -4.56 12.03 8.17
C ASN A 291 -5.16 13.22 8.95
N SER A 292 -4.60 13.54 10.12
CA SER A 292 -4.99 14.69 10.94
C SER A 292 -4.63 16.05 10.34
N ASN A 293 -3.76 16.05 9.33
CA ASN A 293 -3.27 17.23 8.59
C ASN A 293 -4.09 17.53 7.31
N LEU A 294 -5.09 16.72 6.96
CA LEU A 294 -5.93 16.96 5.78
C LEU A 294 -6.85 18.17 6.00
N THR A 295 -6.43 19.37 5.59
CA THR A 295 -7.18 20.62 5.85
C THR A 295 -7.56 21.40 4.59
N GLU A 296 -6.84 21.24 3.47
CA GLU A 296 -7.04 22.05 2.26
C GLU A 296 -7.06 21.18 1.00
N ALA A 297 -8.12 21.22 0.20
CA ALA A 297 -8.06 20.73 -1.17
C ALA A 297 -7.00 21.53 -1.94
N GLY A 298 -5.98 20.82 -2.45
CA GLY A 298 -4.84 21.45 -3.12
C GLY A 298 -5.28 22.42 -4.24
N GLN A 299 -4.67 23.61 -4.24
CA GLN A 299 -5.08 24.80 -5.02
C GLN A 299 -5.14 24.62 -6.56
N MET A 300 -4.71 23.48 -7.11
CA MET A 300 -4.76 23.16 -8.54
C MET A 300 -5.94 22.25 -8.93
N ARG A 301 -7.03 22.25 -8.15
CA ARG A 301 -8.27 21.54 -8.49
C ARG A 301 -9.24 22.54 -9.14
N PRO A 302 -9.53 22.46 -10.46
CA PRO A 302 -10.37 23.46 -11.12
C PRO A 302 -11.79 23.48 -10.52
N SER A 303 -12.36 24.68 -10.36
CA SER A 303 -13.69 24.83 -9.79
C SER A 303 -14.75 24.16 -10.68
N GLY A 304 -15.59 23.32 -10.07
CA GLY A 304 -16.65 22.59 -10.77
C GLY A 304 -16.24 21.25 -11.39
N GLU A 305 -14.94 20.92 -11.49
CA GLU A 305 -14.46 19.65 -12.06
C GLU A 305 -14.59 18.44 -11.12
N TYR A 306 -14.72 18.68 -9.81
CA TYR A 306 -14.81 17.66 -8.76
C TYR A 306 -16.07 17.82 -7.90
N VAL A 307 -16.40 16.78 -7.15
CA VAL A 307 -17.34 16.82 -6.02
C VAL A 307 -16.56 17.11 -4.75
N ILE A 308 -16.54 18.37 -4.31
CA ILE A 308 -15.91 18.81 -3.07
C ILE A 308 -17.03 19.17 -2.08
N PRO A 309 -17.00 18.69 -0.83
CA PRO A 309 -18.00 19.02 0.19
C PRO A 309 -17.86 20.47 0.69
N ASP A 310 -18.92 21.02 1.29
CA ASP A 310 -18.98 22.43 1.72
C ASP A 310 -17.87 22.83 2.72
N GLY A 311 -17.48 21.92 3.62
CA GLY A 311 -16.35 22.09 4.55
C GLY A 311 -15.02 21.51 4.05
N ASP A 312 -14.87 21.33 2.73
CA ASP A 312 -13.69 20.79 2.05
C ASP A 312 -13.21 19.41 2.60
N ILE A 313 -12.01 18.97 2.21
CA ILE A 313 -11.41 17.72 2.70
C ILE A 313 -11.20 17.71 4.22
N GLU A 314 -11.21 18.88 4.88
CA GLU A 314 -11.19 18.96 6.34
C GLU A 314 -12.43 18.26 6.92
N GLN A 315 -13.63 18.64 6.48
CA GLN A 315 -14.85 17.99 6.96
C GLN A 315 -14.97 16.55 6.45
N GLY A 316 -14.45 16.26 5.25
CA GLY A 316 -14.70 14.98 4.58
C GLY A 316 -13.69 13.85 4.83
N LEU A 317 -12.42 14.18 5.13
CA LEU A 317 -11.32 13.21 5.24
C LEU A 317 -10.52 13.33 6.55
N ARG A 318 -10.44 14.51 7.16
CA ARG A 318 -9.60 14.73 8.37
C ARG A 318 -10.07 13.87 9.53
N GLY A 319 -9.15 13.11 10.13
CA GLY A 319 -9.47 12.25 11.27
C GLY A 319 -10.40 11.08 10.91
N GLN A 320 -10.64 10.77 9.63
CA GLN A 320 -11.58 9.71 9.20
C GLN A 320 -10.84 8.44 8.79
N MET A 321 -11.44 7.27 9.06
CA MET A 321 -11.06 5.99 8.45
C MET A 321 -12.29 5.10 8.20
N ILE A 322 -12.12 4.06 7.39
CA ILE A 322 -13.15 3.07 7.10
C ILE A 322 -12.58 1.70 7.42
N VAL A 323 -13.20 1.01 8.38
CA VAL A 323 -12.87 -0.37 8.76
C VAL A 323 -13.69 -1.33 7.91
N ILE A 324 -13.02 -2.30 7.31
CA ILE A 324 -13.62 -3.41 6.56
C ILE A 324 -13.40 -4.66 7.40
N ASN A 325 -14.47 -5.17 8.01
CA ASN A 325 -14.42 -6.34 8.87
C ASN A 325 -14.28 -7.62 8.02
N ARG A 326 -13.14 -8.29 8.10
CA ARG A 326 -12.91 -9.57 7.41
C ARG A 326 -13.45 -10.68 8.29
N ASN A 327 -14.74 -11.00 8.12
CA ASN A 327 -15.35 -12.19 8.71
C ASN A 327 -14.44 -13.41 8.43
N GLN A 328 -13.94 -14.05 9.48
CA GLN A 328 -12.96 -15.14 9.35
C GLN A 328 -13.61 -16.51 9.03
N ASP A 329 -14.91 -16.52 8.74
CA ASP A 329 -15.76 -17.73 8.62
C ASP A 329 -16.09 -18.11 7.15
N THR A 330 -15.25 -17.73 6.18
CA THR A 330 -15.40 -18.10 4.74
C THR A 330 -14.10 -18.56 4.11
#